data_AF-A0A2E1TKP8-F1
#
_entry.id   AF-A0A2E1TKP8-F1
#
_cell.length_a   1.000
_cell.length_b   1.000
_cell.length_c   1.000
_cell.angle_alpha   90.00
_cell.angle_beta   90.00
_cell.angle_gamma   90.00
#
_symmetry.space_group_name_H-M   'P 1'
#
loop_
_entity.id
_entity.type
_entity.pdbx_description
1 polymer ?
#
loop_
_entity_poly.entity_id
_entity_poly.type
_entity_poly.pdbx_seq_one_letter_code
_entity_poly.pdbx_strand_id
1 'polypeptide(L)'
;MRWYVLAAQQGHARAQFNVGVFYYLGETVRQAYHEAFKWYTFAAEQGHAGAQTNLGIMFSEGEGVPQNNLYAYMWANIGSMSGQKEAKGLKDFLSKKMTKAEIEKAQVLARKCIKSKLKGCSKKTSP
;
A
#
# COMPACT_ATOMS: atom_id res chain seq x y z
N MET A 1 10.70 13.77 -13.03
CA MET A 1 9.71 14.10 -11.97
C MET A 1 8.52 14.93 -12.44
N ARG A 2 8.72 16.14 -13.01
CA ARG A 2 7.64 17.13 -13.25
C ARG A 2 6.40 16.58 -13.98
N TRP A 3 6.57 15.87 -15.10
CA TRP A 3 5.45 15.30 -15.85
C TRP A 3 4.68 14.21 -15.08
N TYR A 4 5.39 13.38 -14.31
CA TYR A 4 4.75 12.39 -13.44
C TYR A 4 3.89 13.05 -12.37
N VAL A 5 4.36 14.15 -11.76
CA VAL A 5 3.58 14.90 -10.76
C VAL A 5 2.32 15.50 -11.38
N LEU A 6 2.43 16.13 -12.55
CA LEU A 6 1.25 16.70 -13.23
C LEU A 6 0.20 15.64 -13.58
N ALA A 7 0.63 14.46 -14.05
CA ALA A 7 -0.29 13.34 -14.32
C ALA A 7 -0.85 12.74 -13.03
N ALA A 8 -0.04 12.65 -11.97
CA ALA A 8 -0.45 12.12 -10.68
C ALA A 8 -1.50 13.01 -9.99
N GLN A 9 -1.34 14.34 -10.10
CA GLN A 9 -2.30 15.34 -9.65
C GLN A 9 -3.64 15.26 -10.39
N GLN A 10 -3.63 14.84 -11.65
CA GLN A 10 -4.83 14.56 -12.44
C GLN A 10 -5.45 13.18 -12.16
N GLY A 11 -4.94 12.43 -11.19
CA GLY A 11 -5.51 11.16 -10.76
C GLY A 11 -4.93 9.92 -11.45
N HIS A 12 -3.93 10.05 -12.34
CA HIS A 12 -3.43 8.89 -13.07
C HIS A 12 -2.68 7.90 -12.15
N ALA A 13 -3.29 6.75 -11.86
CA ALA A 13 -2.80 5.80 -10.84
C ALA A 13 -1.35 5.35 -11.04
N ARG A 14 -0.93 5.06 -12.29
CA ARG A 14 0.48 4.69 -12.58
C ARG A 14 1.44 5.84 -12.33
N ALA A 15 1.01 7.08 -12.60
CA ALA A 15 1.85 8.25 -12.34
C ALA A 15 1.97 8.50 -10.83
N GLN A 16 0.87 8.36 -10.08
CA GLN A 16 0.87 8.40 -8.62
C GLN A 16 1.80 7.34 -8.02
N PHE A 17 1.75 6.11 -8.53
CA PHE A 17 2.69 5.06 -8.14
C PHE A 17 4.15 5.47 -8.39
N ASN A 18 4.49 5.95 -9.58
CA ASN A 18 5.85 6.38 -9.90
C ASN A 18 6.31 7.56 -9.02
N VAL A 19 5.42 8.51 -8.71
CA VAL A 19 5.71 9.60 -7.76
C VAL A 19 6.01 9.03 -6.37
N GLY A 20 5.23 8.04 -5.92
CA GLY A 20 5.52 7.31 -4.69
C GLY A 20 6.90 6.66 -4.69
N VAL A 21 7.29 6.02 -5.80
CA VAL A 21 8.63 5.41 -5.97
C VAL A 21 9.75 6.45 -5.84
N PHE A 22 9.59 7.63 -6.46
CA PHE A 22 10.61 8.68 -6.36
C PHE A 22 10.82 9.16 -4.91
N TYR A 23 9.75 9.33 -4.14
CA TYR A 23 9.85 9.67 -2.72
C TYR A 23 10.35 8.52 -1.85
N TYR A 24 10.05 7.28 -2.22
CA TYR A 24 10.48 6.08 -1.50
C TYR A 24 11.99 5.85 -1.63
N LEU A 25 12.53 5.94 -2.84
CA LEU A 25 13.94 5.68 -3.12
C LEU A 25 14.84 6.88 -2.82
N GLY A 26 14.33 8.09 -2.93
CA GLY A 26 15.12 9.29 -2.65
C GLY A 26 16.13 9.67 -3.75
N GLU A 27 16.07 9.05 -4.93
CA GLU A 27 17.07 9.24 -6.00
C GLU A 27 16.83 10.52 -6.82
N THR A 28 15.56 10.87 -7.08
CA THR A 28 15.18 12.05 -7.88
C THR A 28 14.70 13.22 -7.02
N VAL A 29 14.27 12.93 -5.79
CA VAL A 29 13.82 13.88 -4.77
C VAL A 29 14.37 13.40 -3.43
N ARG A 30 14.48 14.26 -2.41
CA ARG A 30 14.83 13.79 -1.06
C ARG A 30 13.86 12.71 -0.60
N GLN A 31 14.39 11.61 -0.07
CA GLN A 31 13.57 10.52 0.47
C GLN A 31 12.57 11.04 1.51
N ALA A 32 11.31 10.65 1.36
CA ALA A 32 10.23 11.04 2.24
C ALA A 32 9.14 9.95 2.25
N TYR A 33 9.26 8.99 3.16
CA TYR A 33 8.32 7.86 3.24
C TYR A 33 6.87 8.29 3.46
N HIS A 34 6.60 9.36 4.21
CA HIS A 34 5.23 9.85 4.40
C HIS A 34 4.60 10.34 3.08
N GLU A 35 5.37 11.00 2.20
CA GLU A 35 4.90 11.37 0.86
C GLU A 35 4.74 10.13 -0.02
N ALA A 36 5.67 9.18 0.03
CA ALA A 36 5.53 7.92 -0.70
C ALA A 36 4.25 7.17 -0.32
N PHE A 37 3.97 7.06 0.98
CA PHE A 37 2.76 6.44 1.52
C PHE A 37 1.48 7.09 0.98
N LYS A 38 1.45 8.43 0.97
CA LYS A 38 0.33 9.21 0.45
C LYS A 38 0.08 8.94 -1.04
N TRP A 39 1.12 8.98 -1.85
CA TRP A 39 1.01 8.74 -3.30
C TRP A 39 0.64 7.29 -3.63
N TYR A 40 1.23 6.31 -2.93
CA TYR A 40 0.81 4.92 -3.06
C TYR A 40 -0.63 4.70 -2.61
N THR A 41 -1.10 5.39 -1.57
CA THR A 41 -2.51 5.36 -1.16
C THR A 41 -3.42 5.79 -2.29
N PHE A 42 -3.16 6.92 -2.95
CA PHE A 42 -3.98 7.37 -4.09
C PHE A 42 -4.02 6.35 -5.23
N ALA A 43 -2.89 5.72 -5.56
CA ALA A 43 -2.83 4.70 -6.61
C ALA A 43 -3.53 3.39 -6.19
N ALA A 44 -3.34 2.95 -4.95
CA ALA A 44 -3.90 1.71 -4.41
C ALA A 44 -5.43 1.77 -4.30
N GLU A 45 -5.98 2.93 -3.91
CA GLU A 45 -7.44 3.19 -3.90
C GLU A 45 -8.07 3.25 -5.31
N GLN A 46 -7.26 3.15 -6.36
CA GLN A 46 -7.68 2.99 -7.75
C GLN A 46 -7.43 1.57 -8.28
N GLY A 47 -6.98 0.64 -7.44
CA GLY A 47 -6.70 -0.73 -7.84
C GLY A 47 -5.29 -0.98 -8.36
N HIS A 48 -4.36 -0.03 -8.25
CA HIS A 48 -2.99 -0.24 -8.72
C HIS A 48 -2.26 -1.29 -7.87
N ALA A 49 -2.12 -2.50 -8.40
CA ALA A 49 -1.59 -3.65 -7.65
C ALA A 49 -0.20 -3.42 -7.05
N GLY A 50 0.73 -2.81 -7.79
CA GLY A 50 2.06 -2.49 -7.25
C GLY A 50 2.02 -1.50 -6.08
N ALA A 51 1.05 -0.58 -6.08
CA ALA A 51 0.90 0.37 -4.98
C ALA A 51 0.30 -0.31 -3.74
N GLN A 52 -0.62 -1.27 -3.94
CA GLN A 52 -1.17 -2.10 -2.86
C GLN A 52 -0.06 -2.94 -2.20
N THR A 53 0.81 -3.56 -3.00
CA THR A 53 1.98 -4.28 -2.48
C THR A 53 2.88 -3.35 -1.66
N ASN A 54 3.23 -2.17 -2.18
CA ASN A 54 4.11 -1.24 -1.48
C ASN A 54 3.49 -0.68 -0.19
N LEU A 55 2.18 -0.42 -0.16
CA LEU A 55 1.51 -0.10 1.11
C LEU A 55 1.60 -1.24 2.12
N GLY A 56 1.45 -2.49 1.66
CA GLY A 56 1.65 -3.66 2.50
C GLY A 56 3.04 -3.68 3.15
N ILE A 57 4.08 -3.43 2.36
CA ILE A 57 5.48 -3.36 2.82
C ILE A 57 5.66 -2.20 3.82
N MET A 58 5.22 -0.99 3.47
CA MET A 58 5.38 0.18 4.34
C MET A 58 4.69 0.02 5.69
N PHE A 59 3.49 -0.59 5.74
CA PHE A 59 2.87 -0.96 7.01
C PHE A 59 3.63 -2.05 7.76
N SER A 60 4.24 -3.01 7.07
CA SER A 60 5.03 -4.08 7.70
C SER A 60 6.32 -3.54 8.31
N GLU A 61 6.91 -2.50 7.71
CA GLU A 61 8.21 -1.95 8.11
C GLU A 61 8.08 -0.67 8.94
N GLY A 62 6.90 -0.04 8.98
CA GLY A 62 6.69 1.22 9.68
C GLY A 62 7.27 2.43 8.93
N GLU A 63 7.41 2.34 7.61
CA GLU A 63 7.99 3.39 6.78
C GLU A 63 6.93 4.45 6.46
N GLY A 64 7.07 5.66 7.02
CA GLY A 64 6.15 6.77 6.75
C GLY A 64 4.74 6.61 7.32
N VAL A 65 4.48 5.50 8.03
CA VAL A 65 3.25 5.17 8.74
C VAL A 65 3.60 4.27 9.93
N PRO A 66 2.88 4.30 11.07
CA PRO A 66 3.13 3.35 12.14
C PRO A 66 3.03 1.90 11.67
N GLN A 67 3.97 1.06 12.13
CA GLN A 67 3.98 -0.36 11.79
C GLN A 67 2.65 -1.03 12.19
N ASN A 68 2.05 -1.78 11.27
CA ASN A 68 0.79 -2.46 11.49
C ASN A 68 0.62 -3.71 10.60
N ASN A 69 0.89 -4.88 11.17
CA ASN A 69 0.78 -6.16 10.45
C ASN A 69 -0.64 -6.46 9.93
N LEU A 70 -1.68 -5.92 10.57
CA LEU A 70 -3.07 -6.12 10.14
C LEU A 70 -3.33 -5.40 8.81
N TYR A 71 -2.92 -4.13 8.69
CA TYR A 71 -3.04 -3.38 7.44
C TYR A 71 -2.02 -3.84 6.39
N ALA A 72 -0.83 -4.27 6.82
CA ALA A 72 0.16 -4.89 5.94
C ALA A 72 -0.41 -6.14 5.25
N TYR A 73 -0.96 -7.07 6.04
CA TYR A 73 -1.59 -8.28 5.52
C TYR A 73 -2.81 -7.96 4.66
N MET A 74 -3.64 -7.01 5.09
CA MET A 74 -4.81 -6.57 4.32
C MET A 74 -4.42 -6.11 2.91
N TRP A 75 -3.46 -5.19 2.79
CA TRP A 75 -3.01 -4.68 1.50
C TRP A 75 -2.28 -5.73 0.66
N ALA A 76 -1.44 -6.56 1.29
CA ALA A 76 -0.79 -7.69 0.63
C ALA A 76 -1.81 -8.71 0.10
N ASN A 77 -2.90 -8.95 0.84
CA ASN A 77 -4.01 -9.80 0.40
C ASN A 77 -4.67 -9.25 -0.86
N ILE A 78 -5.00 -7.96 -0.88
CA ILE A 78 -5.61 -7.30 -2.06
C ILE A 78 -4.64 -7.34 -3.26
N GLY A 79 -3.35 -6.98 -3.05
CA GLY A 79 -2.33 -6.99 -4.10
C GLY A 79 -2.10 -8.39 -4.68
N SER A 80 -2.13 -9.44 -3.84
CA SER A 80 -1.93 -10.83 -4.27
C SER A 80 -3.04 -11.36 -5.18
N MET A 81 -4.27 -10.80 -5.10
CA MET A 81 -5.37 -11.17 -6.00
C MET A 81 -5.11 -10.76 -7.45
N SER A 82 -4.21 -9.78 -7.66
CA SER A 82 -3.81 -9.31 -8.99
C SER A 82 -2.55 -10.04 -9.52
N GLY A 83 -2.12 -11.13 -8.87
CA GLY A 83 -0.99 -11.96 -9.32
C GLY A 83 0.41 -11.46 -8.94
N GLN A 84 0.51 -10.41 -8.09
CA GLN A 84 1.80 -9.89 -7.61
C GLN A 84 2.50 -10.92 -6.70
N LYS A 85 3.66 -11.43 -7.11
CA LYS A 85 4.41 -12.48 -6.37
C LYS A 85 4.94 -11.94 -5.05
N GLU A 86 5.39 -10.70 -5.04
CA GLU A 86 5.91 -9.98 -3.88
C GLU A 86 4.83 -9.85 -2.80
N ALA A 87 3.60 -9.53 -3.19
CA ALA A 87 2.46 -9.46 -2.27
C ALA A 87 2.16 -10.83 -1.62
N LYS A 88 2.29 -11.92 -2.38
CA LYS A 88 2.17 -13.28 -1.85
C LYS A 88 3.29 -13.58 -0.85
N GLY A 89 4.55 -13.29 -1.20
CA GLY A 89 5.69 -13.49 -0.31
C GLY A 89 5.56 -12.72 1.01
N LEU A 90 5.06 -11.48 0.96
CA LEU A 90 4.77 -10.69 2.15
C LEU A 90 3.69 -11.34 3.03
N LYS A 91 2.61 -11.87 2.45
CA LYS A 91 1.59 -12.61 3.23
C LYS A 91 2.18 -13.84 3.90
N ASP A 92 3.00 -14.61 3.19
CA ASP A 92 3.62 -15.83 3.72
C ASP A 92 4.56 -15.48 4.88
N PHE A 93 5.30 -14.37 4.77
CA PHE A 93 6.12 -13.83 5.85
C PHE A 93 5.29 -13.39 7.05
N LEU A 94 4.24 -12.59 6.83
CA LEU A 94 3.37 -12.09 7.91
C LEU A 94 2.58 -13.21 8.59
N SER A 95 2.19 -14.25 7.84
CA SER A 95 1.46 -15.40 8.41
C SER A 95 2.27 -16.16 9.46
N LYS A 96 3.61 -16.05 9.44
CA LYS A 96 4.48 -16.62 10.47
C LYS A 96 4.56 -15.76 11.74
N LYS A 97 4.18 -14.49 11.65
CA LYS A 97 4.26 -13.49 12.75
C LYS A 97 2.91 -13.17 13.38
N MET A 98 1.81 -13.56 12.75
CA MET A 98 0.45 -13.25 13.17
C MET A 98 -0.28 -14.50 13.63
N THR A 99 -1.20 -14.34 14.58
CA THR A 99 -2.14 -15.39 14.96
C THR A 99 -3.18 -15.62 13.86
N LYS A 100 -3.81 -16.81 13.87
CA LYS A 100 -4.94 -17.12 12.97
C LYS A 100 -6.06 -16.08 13.07
N ALA A 101 -6.40 -15.65 14.29
CA ALA A 101 -7.45 -14.67 14.53
C ALA A 101 -7.10 -13.29 13.93
N GLU A 102 -5.84 -12.86 13.99
CA GLU A 102 -5.38 -11.61 13.37
C GLU A 102 -5.40 -11.70 11.84
N ILE A 103 -4.98 -12.84 11.28
CA ILE A 103 -5.05 -13.10 9.84
C ILE A 103 -6.51 -13.04 9.36
N GLU A 104 -7.44 -13.69 10.07
CA GLU A 104 -8.87 -13.64 9.76
C GLU A 104 -9.41 -12.21 9.80
N LYS A 105 -9.05 -11.43 10.83
CA LYS A 105 -9.40 -10.00 10.91
C LYS A 105 -8.88 -9.22 9.69
N ALA A 106 -7.61 -9.41 9.31
CA ALA A 106 -7.02 -8.73 8.16
C ALA A 106 -7.71 -9.11 6.83
N GLN A 107 -8.11 -10.37 6.68
CA GLN A 107 -8.89 -10.84 5.53
C GLN A 107 -10.30 -10.23 5.50
N VAL A 108 -10.97 -10.09 6.64
CA VAL A 108 -12.28 -9.41 6.73
C VAL A 108 -12.13 -7.93 6.36
N LEU A 109 -11.09 -7.25 6.87
CA LEU A 109 -10.75 -5.88 6.49
C LEU A 109 -10.54 -5.75 4.97
N ALA A 110 -9.80 -6.68 4.36
CA ALA A 110 -9.58 -6.68 2.91
C ALA A 110 -10.89 -6.82 2.13
N ARG A 111 -11.78 -7.74 2.53
CA ARG A 111 -13.11 -7.91 1.92
C ARG A 111 -13.95 -6.64 2.04
N LYS A 112 -13.93 -5.99 3.21
CA LYS A 112 -14.64 -4.71 3.43
C LYS A 112 -14.09 -3.62 2.51
N CYS A 113 -12.78 -3.54 2.37
CA CYS A 113 -12.10 -2.61 1.48
C CYS A 113 -12.46 -2.84 0.01
N ILE A 114 -12.47 -4.08 -0.46
CA ILE A 114 -12.89 -4.42 -1.82
C ILE A 114 -14.36 -4.02 -2.03
N LYS A 115 -15.25 -4.31 -1.06
CA LYS A 115 -16.66 -3.91 -1.11
C LYS A 115 -16.85 -2.39 -1.17
N SER A 116 -15.96 -1.61 -0.55
CA SER A 116 -15.96 -0.14 -0.61
C SER A 116 -15.22 0.43 -1.83
N LYS A 117 -14.91 -0.40 -2.85
CA LYS A 117 -14.12 0.00 -4.03
C LYS A 117 -12.77 0.61 -3.65
N LEU A 118 -12.15 0.05 -2.61
CA LEU A 118 -10.84 0.40 -2.05
C LEU A 118 -10.76 1.82 -1.44
N LYS A 119 -11.86 2.55 -1.34
CA LYS A 119 -11.86 3.92 -0.80
C LYS A 119 -11.72 3.94 0.71
N GLY A 120 -10.81 4.78 1.22
CA GLY A 120 -10.61 5.05 2.65
C GLY A 120 -9.88 3.95 3.41
N CYS A 121 -9.26 3.00 2.71
CA CYS A 121 -8.69 1.79 3.31
C CYS A 121 -7.41 2.03 4.12
N SER A 122 -6.76 3.18 3.94
CA SER A 122 -5.57 3.59 4.70
C SER A 122 -5.81 4.79 5.63
N LYS A 123 -7.03 5.34 5.72
CA LYS A 123 -7.29 6.63 6.38
C LYS A 123 -7.35 6.58 7.91
N LYS A 124 -7.34 5.39 8.53
CA LYS A 124 -7.44 5.23 10.00
C LYS A 124 -6.08 5.13 10.71
N THR A 125 -4.98 5.37 10.00
CA THR A 125 -3.61 5.16 10.51
C THR A 125 -2.72 6.39 10.39
N SER A 126 -3.24 7.51 9.92
CA SER A 126 -2.56 8.81 10.00
C SER A 126 -2.74 9.36 11.44
N PRO A 127 -1.66 9.81 12.11
CA PRO A 127 -1.78 10.52 13.38
C PRO A 127 -2.62 11.80 13.24
#